data_AF-A0A2X1PKB4-F1
#
_entry.id   AF-A0A2X1PKB4-F1
#
_cell.length_a   1.000
_cell.length_b   1.000
_cell.length_c   1.000
_cell.angle_alpha   90.00
_cell.angle_beta   90.00
_cell.angle_gamma   90.00
#
_symmetry.space_group_name_H-M   'P 1'
#
loop_
_entity.id
_entity.type
_entity.pdbx_description
1 polymer ?
#
loop_
_entity_poly.entity_id
_entity_poly.type
_entity_poly.pdbx_seq_one_letter_code
_entity_poly.pdbx_strand_id
1 'polypeptide(L)'
;MWRFFYTSLLLICQPLILCFIGLLSVKSPRYRQRLAERYGFYGNASCPPPQGIFIHAASVGEVIAATPLVRQLQQDYPHLSITFTTFTPTGSERVKATFWR
;
A
#
# COMPACT_ATOMS: atom_id res chain seq x y z
N MET A 1 -17.63 25.58 6.47
CA MET A 1 -16.43 26.26 7.02
C MET A 1 -15.39 25.26 7.54
N TRP A 2 -15.74 24.32 8.43
CA TRP A 2 -14.82 23.28 8.93
C TRP A 2 -14.11 22.44 7.86
N ARG A 3 -14.81 22.09 6.77
CA ARG A 3 -14.19 21.37 5.63
C ARG A 3 -13.04 22.15 4.98
N PHE A 4 -13.18 23.47 4.86
CA PHE A 4 -12.13 24.32 4.27
C PHE A 4 -10.88 24.34 5.16
N PHE A 5 -11.04 24.56 6.47
CA PHE A 5 -9.92 24.52 7.40
C PHE A 5 -9.26 23.13 7.47
N TYR A 6 -10.05 22.07 7.49
CA TYR A 6 -9.55 20.69 7.48
C TYR A 6 -8.73 20.41 6.22
N THR A 7 -9.25 20.73 5.03
CA THR A 7 -8.54 20.52 3.77
C THR A 7 -7.28 21.39 3.68
N SER A 8 -7.35 22.67 4.06
CA SER A 8 -6.19 23.56 4.06
C SER A 8 -5.08 23.07 5.01
N LEU A 9 -5.45 22.60 6.20
CA LEU A 9 -4.51 22.02 7.14
C LEU A 9 -3.83 20.77 6.55
N LEU A 10 -4.60 19.87 5.94
CA LEU A 10 -4.05 18.68 5.28
C LEU A 10 -3.07 19.05 4.15
N LEU A 11 -3.42 20.03 3.31
CA LEU A 11 -2.56 20.50 2.22
C LEU A 11 -1.25 21.11 2.74
N ILE A 12 -1.30 21.88 3.84
CA ILE A 12 -0.11 22.48 4.47
C ILE A 12 0.74 21.39 5.14
N CYS A 13 0.14 20.35 5.72
CA CYS A 13 0.86 19.21 6.28
C CYS A 13 1.57 18.37 5.20
N GLN A 14 1.08 18.37 3.95
CA GLN A 14 1.64 17.55 2.88
C GLN A 14 3.13 17.78 2.59
N PRO A 15 3.64 19.02 2.40
CA PRO A 15 5.07 19.25 2.20
C PRO A 15 5.91 18.85 3.42
N LEU A 16 5.37 18.97 4.64
CA LEU A 16 6.05 18.52 5.86
C LEU A 16 6.21 16.99 5.87
N ILE A 17 5.16 16.26 5.49
CA ILE A 17 5.18 14.79 5.36
C ILE A 17 6.19 14.35 4.29
N LEU A 18 6.22 15.02 3.13
CA LEU A 18 7.19 14.76 2.07
C LEU A 18 8.62 15.01 2.52
N CYS A 19 8.86 16.12 3.22
CA CYS A 19 10.17 16.45 3.78
C CYS A 19 10.61 15.39 4.80
N PHE A 20 9.72 15.02 5.73
CA PHE A 20 9.98 13.97 6.71
C PHE A 20 10.31 12.61 6.07
N ILE A 21 9.54 12.20 5.06
CA ILE A 21 9.82 10.97 4.30
C ILE A 21 11.15 11.09 3.54
N GLY A 22 11.46 12.26 2.98
CA GLY A 22 12.74 12.54 2.33
C GLY A 22 13.92 12.35 3.28
N LEU A 23 13.84 12.91 4.48
CA LEU A 23 14.84 12.73 5.55
C LEU A 23 14.96 11.26 5.98
N LEU A 24 13.84 10.56 6.14
CA LEU A 24 13.83 9.13 6.48
C LEU A 24 14.42 8.27 5.36
N SER A 25 14.23 8.69 4.10
CA SER A 25 14.73 7.99 2.92
C SER A 25 16.25 8.04 2.78
N VAL A 26 16.92 9.03 3.40
CA VAL A 26 18.39 9.06 3.50
C VAL A 26 18.92 7.83 4.24
N LYS A 27 18.23 7.40 5.30
CA LYS A 27 18.58 6.19 6.06
C LYS A 27 18.03 4.90 5.46
N SER A 28 16.96 4.99 4.65
CA SER A 28 16.29 3.83 4.07
C SER A 28 15.66 4.17 2.71
N PRO A 29 16.40 3.98 1.60
CA PRO A 29 15.94 4.37 0.26
C PRO A 29 14.58 3.77 -0.16
N ARG A 30 14.22 2.62 0.44
CA ARG A 30 12.94 1.94 0.23
C ARG A 30 11.71 2.79 0.56
N TYR A 31 11.81 3.77 1.46
CA TYR A 31 10.70 4.66 1.80
C TYR A 31 10.34 5.64 0.66
N ARG A 32 11.32 6.04 -0.14
CA ARG A 32 11.14 6.92 -1.31
C ARG A 32 10.57 6.17 -2.52
N GLN A 33 10.96 4.90 -2.70
CA GLN A 33 10.69 4.15 -3.93
C GLN A 33 9.19 4.02 -4.25
N ARG A 34 8.35 3.92 -3.22
CA ARG A 34 6.88 3.75 -3.36
C ARG A 34 6.10 4.99 -2.95
N LEU A 35 6.75 6.16 -2.88
CA LEU A 35 6.08 7.39 -2.50
C LEU A 35 5.02 7.79 -3.54
N ALA A 36 5.33 7.65 -4.83
CA ALA A 36 4.39 7.90 -5.93
C ALA A 36 3.11 7.06 -5.77
N GLU A 37 3.24 5.77 -5.44
CA GLU A 37 2.11 4.87 -5.21
C GLU A 37 1.20 5.34 -4.06
N ARG A 38 1.76 5.96 -3.00
CA ARG A 38 0.96 6.50 -1.88
C ARG A 38 0.08 7.67 -2.28
N TYR A 39 0.47 8.39 -3.33
CA TYR A 39 -0.32 9.48 -3.92
C TYR A 39 -1.22 8.99 -5.07
N GLY A 40 -1.31 7.69 -5.30
CA GLY A 40 -2.09 7.11 -6.39
C GLY A 40 -1.40 7.13 -7.75
N PHE A 41 -0.13 7.52 -7.82
CA PHE A 41 0.65 7.48 -9.06
C PHE A 41 1.30 6.11 -9.21
N TYR A 42 0.65 5.22 -9.95
CA TYR A 42 1.12 3.86 -10.24
C TYR A 42 1.85 3.72 -11.58
N GLY A 43 2.09 4.83 -12.30
CA GLY A 43 2.83 4.84 -13.57
C GLY A 43 2.21 3.90 -14.61
N ASN A 44 3.02 2.98 -15.14
CA ASN A 44 2.61 1.98 -16.15
C ASN A 44 2.07 0.68 -15.54
N ALA A 45 1.66 0.66 -14.27
CA ALA A 45 1.04 -0.53 -13.70
C ALA A 45 -0.25 -0.86 -14.46
N SER A 46 -0.38 -2.11 -14.92
CA SER A 46 -1.61 -2.59 -15.54
C SER A 46 -2.76 -2.48 -14.55
N CYS A 47 -3.90 -1.94 -15.01
CA CYS A 47 -5.12 -1.94 -14.21
C CYS A 47 -5.48 -3.40 -13.86
N PRO A 48 -5.74 -3.72 -12.59
CA PRO A 48 -6.17 -5.07 -12.23
C PRO A 48 -7.47 -5.44 -12.97
N PRO A 49 -7.69 -6.73 -13.26
CA PRO A 49 -8.94 -7.19 -13.82
C PRO A 49 -10.15 -6.71 -13.02
N PRO A 50 -11.27 -6.36 -13.68
CA PRO A 50 -12.49 -6.01 -12.97
C PRO A 50 -12.98 -7.20 -12.15
N GLN A 51 -13.72 -6.91 -11.07
CA GLN A 51 -14.29 -7.92 -10.16
C GLN A 51 -13.25 -8.67 -9.30
N GLY A 52 -12.01 -8.17 -9.23
CA GLY A 52 -11.00 -8.69 -8.33
C GLY A 52 -11.27 -8.41 -6.84
N ILE A 53 -10.61 -9.20 -5.99
CA ILE A 53 -10.62 -9.01 -4.53
C ILE A 53 -9.53 -8.02 -4.16
N PHE A 54 -9.89 -6.95 -3.44
CA PHE A 54 -8.93 -5.98 -2.93
C PHE A 54 -8.70 -6.18 -1.43
N ILE A 55 -7.43 -6.37 -1.04
CA ILE A 55 -7.02 -6.58 0.35
C ILE A 55 -6.02 -5.50 0.73
N HIS A 56 -6.28 -4.80 1.83
CA HIS A 56 -5.36 -3.84 2.41
C HIS A 56 -4.92 -4.30 3.81
N ALA A 57 -3.61 -4.41 4.03
CA ALA A 57 -3.02 -4.63 5.35
C ALA A 57 -1.93 -3.58 5.58
N ALA A 58 -2.20 -2.59 6.44
CA ALA A 58 -1.33 -1.45 6.68
C ALA A 58 0.03 -1.86 7.27
N SER A 59 0.09 -2.94 8.04
CA SER A 59 1.29 -3.39 8.78
C SER A 59 1.71 -4.83 8.47
N VAL A 60 2.93 -5.20 8.89
CA VAL A 60 3.46 -6.57 8.78
C VAL A 60 2.59 -7.56 9.55
N GLY A 61 2.15 -7.20 10.76
CA GLY A 61 1.32 -8.08 11.60
C GLY A 61 -0.02 -8.39 10.92
N GLU A 62 -0.64 -7.39 10.30
CA GLU A 62 -1.87 -7.58 9.53
C GLU A 62 -1.64 -8.42 8.28
N VAL A 63 -0.50 -8.28 7.58
CA VAL A 63 -0.16 -9.16 6.44
C VAL A 63 -0.07 -10.61 6.90
N ILE A 64 0.58 -10.88 8.04
CA ILE A 64 0.70 -12.23 8.59
C ILE A 64 -0.68 -12.79 8.96
N ALA A 65 -1.50 -12.00 9.64
CA ALA A 65 -2.85 -12.40 10.03
C ALA A 65 -3.78 -12.64 8.82
N ALA A 66 -3.65 -11.82 7.77
CA ALA A 66 -4.46 -11.93 6.55
C ALA A 66 -4.01 -13.08 5.63
N THR A 67 -2.77 -13.56 5.74
CA THR A 67 -2.23 -14.61 4.87
C THR A 67 -3.09 -15.87 4.76
N PRO A 68 -3.54 -16.51 5.85
CA PRO A 68 -4.40 -17.70 5.76
C PRO A 68 -5.73 -17.41 5.05
N LEU A 69 -6.34 -16.25 5.31
CA LEU A 69 -7.57 -15.81 4.62
C LEU A 69 -7.33 -15.65 3.11
N VAL A 70 -6.23 -15.01 2.71
CA VAL A 70 -5.90 -14.82 1.29
C VAL A 70 -5.71 -16.17 0.60
N ARG A 71 -5.04 -17.13 1.25
CA ARG A 71 -4.87 -18.48 0.70
C ARG A 71 -6.20 -19.20 0.49
N GLN A 72 -7.12 -19.09 1.44
CA GLN A 72 -8.45 -19.65 1.30
C GLN A 72 -9.21 -19.00 0.14
N LEU A 73 -9.14 -17.67 0.01
CA LEU A 73 -9.77 -16.95 -1.11
C LEU A 73 -9.19 -17.35 -2.48
N GLN A 74 -7.88 -17.61 -2.56
CA GLN A 74 -7.25 -18.11 -3.79
C GLN A 74 -7.76 -19.51 -4.18
N GLN A 75 -8.11 -20.35 -3.19
CA GLN A 75 -8.65 -21.68 -3.41
C GLN A 75 -10.13 -21.65 -3.79
N ASP A 76 -10.92 -20.85 -3.09
CA ASP A 76 -12.37 -20.75 -3.31
C ASP A 76 -12.70 -19.97 -4.59
N TYR A 77 -11.86 -18.99 -4.96
CA TYR A 77 -12.07 -18.10 -6.10
C TYR A 77 -10.82 -18.03 -7.01
N PRO A 78 -10.41 -19.15 -7.64
CA PRO A 78 -9.18 -19.19 -8.44
C PRO A 78 -9.23 -18.31 -9.70
N HIS A 79 -10.42 -17.89 -10.12
CA HIS A 79 -10.66 -17.05 -11.29
C HIS A 79 -10.62 -15.54 -10.97
N LEU A 80 -10.67 -15.15 -9.70
CA LEU A 80 -10.64 -13.74 -9.30
C LEU A 80 -9.21 -13.28 -9.03
N SER A 81 -8.83 -12.15 -9.62
CA SER A 81 -7.54 -11.52 -9.32
C SER A 81 -7.56 -10.94 -7.91
N ILE A 82 -6.52 -11.20 -7.11
CA ILE A 82 -6.37 -10.60 -5.78
C ILE A 82 -5.32 -9.48 -5.83
N THR A 83 -5.74 -8.27 -5.49
CA THR A 83 -4.85 -7.11 -5.35
C THR A 83 -4.56 -6.87 -3.87
N PHE A 84 -3.30 -7.09 -3.46
CA PHE A 84 -2.87 -6.89 -2.09
C PHE A 84 -2.07 -5.59 -1.94
N THR A 85 -2.53 -4.67 -1.09
CA THR A 85 -1.82 -3.42 -0.77
C THR A 85 -1.38 -3.35 0.68
N THR A 86 -0.27 -2.65 0.92
CA THR A 86 0.29 -2.45 2.26
C THR A 86 1.05 -1.14 2.34
N PHE A 87 0.99 -0.49 3.51
CA PHE A 87 1.59 0.82 3.73
C PHE A 87 3.07 0.73 4.11
N THR A 88 3.43 -0.28 4.91
CA THR A 88 4.80 -0.45 5.41
C THR A 88 5.69 -1.15 4.38
N PRO A 89 6.95 -0.69 4.18
CA PRO A 89 7.89 -1.39 3.29
C PRO A 89 8.10 -2.85 3.69
N THR A 90 8.19 -3.13 5.00
CA THR A 90 8.34 -4.47 5.55
C THR A 90 7.11 -5.35 5.29
N GLY A 91 5.90 -4.80 5.34
CA GLY A 91 4.68 -5.51 4.93
C GLY A 91 4.74 -5.91 3.46
N SER A 92 5.23 -5.02 2.60
CA SER A 92 5.37 -5.28 1.16
C SER A 92 6.34 -6.42 0.87
N GLU A 93 7.48 -6.45 1.55
CA GLU A 93 8.44 -7.55 1.43
C GLU A 93 7.82 -8.87 1.91
N ARG A 94 7.02 -8.83 2.98
CA ARG A 94 6.35 -10.03 3.49
C ARG A 94 5.33 -10.59 2.50
N VAL A 95 4.52 -9.74 1.85
CA VAL A 95 3.57 -10.16 0.81
C VAL A 95 4.31 -10.81 -0.35
N LYS A 96 5.37 -10.17 -0.87
CA LYS A 96 6.20 -10.73 -1.97
C LYS A 96 6.78 -12.09 -1.59
N ALA A 97 7.35 -12.23 -0.40
CA ALA A 97 7.94 -13.47 0.08
C ALA A 97 6.92 -14.61 0.25
N THR A 98 5.67 -14.30 0.54
CA THR A 98 4.61 -15.30 0.78
C THR A 98 3.92 -15.75 -0.50
N PHE A 99 3.68 -14.85 -1.45
CA PHE A 99 2.81 -15.11 -2.61
C PHE A 99 3.52 -15.07 -3.97
N TRP A 100 4.79 -14.66 -4.04
CA TRP A 100 5.53 -14.48 -5.30
C TRP A 100 6.71 -15.47 -5.46
N ARG A 101 6.58 -16.66 -4.88
CA ARG A 101 7.46 -17.81 -5.09
C ARG A 101 6.82 -18.74 -6.12
#